data_AF-A0A4R6Q8Y5-F1
#
_entry.id   AF-A0A4R6Q8Y5-F1
#
_cell.length_a   1.000
_cell.length_b   1.000
_cell.length_c   1.000
_cell.angle_alpha   90.00
_cell.angle_beta   90.00
_cell.angle_gamma   90.00
#
_symmetry.space_group_name_H-M   'P 1'
#
loop_
_entity.id
_entity.type
_entity.pdbx_description
1 polymer ?
#
loop_
_entity_poly.entity_id
_entity_poly.type
_entity_poly.pdbx_seq_one_letter_code
_entity_poly.pdbx_strand_id
1 'polypeptide(L)' 'MAINGESFETSLEKLREMSEKIKSPETDLEGSIRCYEEGMKYYKNCEKILAEAKQKIETFELEQ' A
#
# COMPACT_ATOMS: atom_id res chain seq x y z
N MET A 1 -4.39 14.77 13.61
CA MET A 1 -4.37 13.41 14.20
C MET A 1 -3.54 12.53 13.30
N ALA A 2 -2.27 12.29 13.64
CA ALA A 2 -1.47 11.26 12.98
C ALA A 2 -1.61 9.99 13.82
N ILE A 3 -2.33 9.01 13.28
CA ILE A 3 -2.48 7.69 13.91
C ILE A 3 -1.24 6.89 13.51
N ASN A 4 -0.50 6.40 14.50
CA ASN A 4 0.80 5.71 14.42
C ASN A 4 0.77 4.32 13.73
N GLY A 5 0.34 4.27 12.48
CA GLY A 5 0.59 3.15 11.56
C GLY A 5 0.79 3.75 10.19
N GLU A 6 1.80 3.31 9.43
CA GLU A 6 2.21 3.91 8.15
C GLU A 6 0.99 4.44 7.37
N SER A 7 0.88 5.77 7.25
CA SER A 7 -0.25 6.43 6.60
C SER A 7 -0.46 5.85 5.20
N PHE A 8 -1.69 5.87 4.69
CA PHE A 8 -1.99 5.46 3.32
C PHE A 8 -1.02 6.11 2.32
N GLU A 9 -0.74 7.40 2.50
CA GLU A 9 0.22 8.16 1.68
C GLU A 9 1.64 7.57 1.74
N THR A 10 2.13 7.21 2.93
CA THR A 10 3.45 6.58 3.11
C THR A 10 3.52 5.21 2.46
N SER A 11 2.49 4.38 2.66
CA SER A 11 2.42 3.05 2.05
C SER A 11 2.34 3.14 0.52
N LEU A 12 1.60 4.13 0.01
CA LEU A 12 1.47 4.39 -1.42
C LEU A 12 2.79 4.90 -2.03
N GLU A 13 3.51 5.77 -1.33
CA GLU A 13 4.83 6.24 -1.73
C GLU A 13 5.83 5.09 -1.82
N LYS A 14 5.88 4.24 -0.78
CA LYS A 14 6.74 3.05 -0.76
C LYS A 14 6.39 2.06 -1.85
N LEU A 15 5.10 1.82 -2.09
CA LEU A 15 4.64 0.97 -3.20
C LEU A 15 5.12 1.50 -4.55
N ARG A 16 5.01 2.82 -4.79
CA ARG A 16 5.51 3.46 -6.01
C ARG A 16 7.02 3.30 -6.14
N GLU A 17 7.78 3.53 -5.07
CA GLU A 17 9.23 3.38 -5.06
C GLU A 17 9.65 1.94 -5.42
N MET A 18 8.98 0.93 -4.85
CA MET A 18 9.23 -0.47 -5.19
C MET A 18 8.86 -0.79 -6.64
N SER A 19 7.75 -0.24 -7.14
CA SER A 19 7.33 -0.41 -8.54
C SER A 19 8.28 0.27 -9.53
N GLU A 20 8.98 1.33 -9.15
CA GLU A 20 10.02 1.97 -9.95
C GLU A 20 11.29 1.12 -9.92
N LYS A 21 11.70 0.67 -8.72
CA LYS A 21 12.88 -0.20 -8.52
C LYS A 21 12.79 -1.51 -9.28
N ILE A 22 11.60 -2.13 -9.33
CA ILE A 22 11.41 -3.40 -10.04
C ILE A 22 11.57 -3.26 -11.56
N LYS A 23 11.40 -2.05 -12.11
CA LYS A 23 11.61 -1.74 -13.53
C LYS A 23 13.04 -1.36 -13.85
N SER A 24 13.88 -1.14 -12.83
CA SER A 24 15.27 -0.75 -13.04
C SER A 24 16.06 -1.94 -13.62
N PRO A 25 16.85 -1.74 -14.69
CA PRO A 25 17.67 -2.79 -15.28
C PRO A 25 18.84 -3.23 -14.39
N GLU A 26 19.10 -2.53 -13.30
CA GLU A 26 20.13 -2.87 -12.29
C GLU A 26 19.64 -3.89 -11.25
N THR A 27 18.34 -4.22 -11.26
CA THR A 27 17.73 -5.14 -10.30
C THR A 27 17.88 -6.57 -10.82
N ASP A 28 18.74 -7.35 -10.16
CA ASP A 28 18.86 -8.79 -10.42
C ASP A 28 17.57 -9.54 -10.04
N LEU A 29 17.37 -10.76 -10.55
CA LEU A 29 16.15 -11.55 -10.37
C LEU A 29 15.73 -11.65 -8.90
N GLU A 30 16.70 -11.87 -8.00
CA GLU A 30 16.44 -11.97 -6.56
C GLU A 30 16.01 -10.62 -5.95
N GLY A 31 16.56 -9.52 -6.46
CA GLY A 31 16.17 -8.16 -6.10
C GLY A 31 14.76 -7.82 -6.58
N SER A 32 14.37 -8.29 -7.77
CA SER A 32 13.02 -8.07 -8.32
C SER A 32 11.98 -8.80 -7.49
N ILE A 33 12.29 -10.04 -7.05
CA ILE A 33 11.41 -10.82 -6.16
C ILE A 33 11.21 -10.09 -4.83
N ARG A 34 12.30 -9.62 -4.18
CA ARG A 34 12.18 -8.86 -2.93
C ARG A 34 11.41 -7.55 -3.09
N CYS A 35 11.65 -6.80 -4.17
CA CYS A 35 10.89 -5.58 -4.47
C CYS A 35 9.40 -5.89 -4.66
N TYR A 36 9.08 -7.01 -5.31
CA TYR A 36 7.70 -7.46 -5.48
C TYR A 36 7.05 -7.80 -4.14
N GLU A 37 7.70 -8.60 -3.29
CA GLU A 37 7.16 -8.99 -1.98
C GLU A 37 6.93 -7.78 -1.06
N GLU A 38 7.90 -6.88 -0.98
CA GLU A 38 7.77 -5.65 -0.20
C GLU A 38 6.70 -4.72 -0.79
N GLY A 39 6.65 -4.58 -2.12
CA GLY A 39 5.56 -3.87 -2.79
C GLY A 39 4.19 -4.47 -2.46
N MET A 40 4.06 -5.79 -2.47
CA MET A 40 2.81 -6.49 -2.14
C MET A 40 2.37 -6.23 -0.69
N LYS A 41 3.32 -6.11 0.23
CA LYS A 41 3.05 -5.77 1.64
C LYS A 41 2.47 -4.37 1.77
N TYR A 42 3.06 -3.37 1.11
CA TYR A 42 2.54 -2.00 1.10
C TYR A 42 1.18 -1.91 0.39
N TYR A 43 1.00 -2.66 -0.71
CA TYR A 43 -0.27 -2.76 -1.41
C TYR A 43 -1.39 -3.26 -0.48
N LYS A 44 -1.15 -4.37 0.25
CA LYS A 44 -2.11 -4.90 1.22
C LYS A 44 -2.45 -3.90 2.32
N ASN A 45 -1.48 -3.11 2.77
CA ASN A 45 -1.72 -2.08 3.78
C ASN A 45 -2.63 -0.96 3.23
N CYS A 46 -2.35 -0.48 2.01
CA CYS A 46 -3.23 0.47 1.31
C CYS A 46 -4.65 -0.09 1.15
N GLU A 47 -4.77 -1.35 0.71
CA GLU A 47 -6.05 -2.01 0.50
C GLU A 47 -6.85 -2.10 1.80
N LYS A 48 -6.20 -2.44 2.92
CA LYS A 48 -6.81 -2.49 4.25
C LYS A 48 -7.34 -1.11 4.68
N ILE A 49 -6.53 -0.05 4.53
CA ILE A 49 -6.94 1.31 4.91
C ILE A 49 -8.15 1.76 4.07
N LEU A 50 -8.14 1.47 2.78
CA LEU A 50 -9.27 1.77 1.88
C LEU A 50 -10.52 0.97 2.24
N ALA A 51 -10.38 -0.31 2.56
CA ALA A 51 -11.49 -1.16 3.00
C ALA A 51 -12.11 -0.64 4.31
N GLU A 52 -11.29 -0.27 5.30
CA GLU A 52 -11.75 0.32 6.56
C GLU A 52 -12.47 1.66 6.33
N ALA A 53 -11.95 2.51 5.43
CA ALA A 53 -12.60 3.76 5.07
C ALA A 53 -13.95 3.53 4.36
N LYS A 54 -13.99 2.59 3.41
CA LYS A 54 -15.20 2.22 2.67
C LYS A 54 -16.27 1.65 3.61
N GLN A 55 -15.88 0.75 4.51
CA GLN A 55 -16.79 0.17 5.50
C GLN A 55 -17.41 1.25 6.40
N LYS A 56 -16.62 2.24 6.84
CA LYS A 56 -17.15 3.38 7.62
C LYS A 56 -18.18 4.15 6.81
N ILE A 57 -17.88 4.48 5.55
CA ILE A 57 -18.81 5.20 4.66
C ILE A 57 -20.12 4.39 4.48
N GLU A 58 -20.02 3.09 4.14
CA GLU A 58 -21.20 2.23 3.96
C GLU A 58 -22.03 2.09 5.25
N THR A 59 -21.38 2.06 6.42
CA THR A 59 -22.09 2.05 7.71
C THR A 59 -22.86 3.35 7.93
N PHE A 60 -22.25 4.50 7.64
CA PHE A 60 -22.91 5.80 7.73
C PHE A 60 -24.06 5.97 6.72
N GLU A 61 -23.97 5.36 5.53
CA GLU A 61 -25.03 5.38 4.51
C GLU A 61 -26.25 4.52 4.88
N LEU A 62 -26.08 3.49 5.73
CA LEU A 62 -27.18 2.61 6.17
C LEU A 62 -27.96 3.13 7.38
N GLU A 63 -27.43 4.14 8.09
CA GLU A 63 -28.06 4.75 9.27
C GLU A 63 -28.89 6.02 8.94
N GLN A 64 -29.08 6.36 7.65
CA GLN A 64 -29.90 7.49 7.18
C GLN A 64 -31.20 7.04 6.52
#